data_AF-A0A952C070-F1
#
_entry.id   AF-A0A952C070-F1
#
_cell.length_a   1.000
_cell.length_b   1.000
_cell.length_c   1.000
_cell.angle_alpha   90.00
_cell.angle_beta   90.00
_cell.angle_gamma   90.00
#
_symmetry.space_group_name_H-M   'P 1'
#
loop_
_entity.id
_entity.type
_entity.pdbx_description
1 polymer ?
#
loop_
_entity_poly.entity_id
_entity_poly.type
_entity_poly.pdbx_seq_one_letter_code
_entity_poly.pdbx_strand_id
1 'polypeptide(L)'
;MPSIKIPTPLRAYTGQNAQVDVSGDTIGDVLADLVSQYPDLKPHLFNGDSLRTFVNIFLGEEDVRFLDGLDTPVESGDALRIIPSIAGGASSAPRRVDQSGLKVGQAATIVLLLAAFVLNSWLLVLFVGVAQLLGALESQAGPYRLFYHRVLKPRGIVKPNVILDNPEPHRFAMAVGAVFNIGAALALLTGASLVGWALVWVVIVLANLNFWLNFCLGCWLYYQLHKLGIRGFGHAPLPQG
;
A
#
# COMPACT_ATOMS: atom_id res chain seq x y z
N MET A 1 33.25 -16.40 -8.92
CA MET A 1 32.38 -16.97 -7.88
C MET A 1 31.19 -16.04 -7.72
N PRO A 2 29.96 -16.52 -7.91
CA PRO A 2 28.77 -15.74 -7.56
C PRO A 2 28.74 -15.45 -6.06
N SER A 3 27.98 -14.43 -5.67
CA SER A 3 27.83 -14.05 -4.27
C SER A 3 26.36 -13.89 -3.93
N ILE A 4 25.98 -14.28 -2.71
CA ILE A 4 24.60 -14.20 -2.23
C ILE A 4 24.49 -13.23 -1.06
N LYS A 5 23.63 -12.22 -1.19
CA LYS A 5 23.36 -11.26 -0.13
C LYS A 5 22.37 -11.84 0.88
N ILE A 6 22.78 -11.83 2.14
CA ILE A 6 22.03 -12.39 3.25
C ILE A 6 21.21 -11.29 3.95
N PRO A 7 19.87 -11.42 4.01
CA PRO A 7 18.99 -10.47 4.65
C PRO A 7 19.20 -10.49 6.16
N THR A 8 19.01 -9.34 6.82
CA THR A 8 19.27 -9.16 8.26
C THR A 8 18.73 -10.28 9.16
N PRO A 9 17.49 -10.79 8.99
CA PRO A 9 16.96 -11.87 9.84
C PRO A 9 17.73 -13.19 9.74
N LEU A 10 18.42 -13.44 8.62
CA LEU A 10 19.16 -14.69 8.38
C LEU A 10 20.64 -14.59 8.74
N ARG A 11 21.17 -13.38 9.01
CA ARG A 11 22.60 -13.17 9.28
C ARG A 11 23.08 -13.86 10.56
N ALA A 12 22.19 -14.13 11.51
CA ALA A 12 22.52 -14.90 12.71
C ALA A 12 23.02 -16.32 12.38
N TYR A 13 22.57 -16.89 11.25
CA TYR A 13 22.95 -18.23 10.79
C TYR A 13 24.16 -18.22 9.85
N THR A 14 24.65 -17.03 9.45
CA THR A 14 25.83 -16.86 8.58
C THR A 14 26.99 -16.17 9.31
N GLY A 15 27.03 -16.23 10.64
CA GLY A 15 28.09 -15.60 11.43
C GLY A 15 28.14 -14.08 11.28
N GLN A 16 26.98 -13.43 11.08
CA GLN A 16 26.82 -11.99 10.80
C GLN A 16 27.29 -11.53 9.41
N ASN A 17 27.69 -12.44 8.52
CA ASN A 17 28.09 -12.09 7.16
C ASN A 17 26.88 -11.63 6.33
N ALA A 18 26.97 -10.42 5.79
CA ALA A 18 25.94 -9.83 4.93
C ALA A 18 25.98 -10.33 3.48
N GLN A 19 27.10 -10.94 3.09
CA GLN A 19 27.35 -11.50 1.77
C GLN A 19 28.20 -12.76 1.95
N VAL A 20 27.86 -13.81 1.21
CA VAL A 20 28.56 -15.09 1.22
C VAL A 20 28.94 -15.42 -0.21
N ASP A 21 30.20 -15.80 -0.41
CA ASP A 21 30.68 -16.31 -1.69
C ASP A 21 30.30 -17.79 -1.82
N VAL A 22 29.74 -18.13 -2.98
CA VAL A 22 29.12 -19.42 -3.24
C VAL A 22 29.58 -19.94 -4.60
N SER A 23 29.51 -21.25 -4.78
CA SER A 23 29.89 -21.93 -6.03
C SER A 23 28.71 -22.73 -6.57
N GLY A 24 28.52 -22.70 -7.88
CA GLY A 24 27.45 -23.43 -8.57
C GLY A 24 27.17 -22.83 -9.94
N ASP A 25 26.65 -23.67 -10.85
CA ASP A 25 26.30 -23.27 -12.22
C ASP A 25 24.81 -22.90 -12.33
N THR A 26 24.00 -23.30 -11.34
CA THR A 26 22.56 -22.98 -11.24
C THR A 26 22.20 -22.38 -9.87
N ILE A 27 21.02 -21.78 -9.77
CA ILE A 27 20.46 -21.32 -8.48
C ILE A 27 20.37 -22.46 -7.46
N GLY A 28 19.99 -23.67 -7.91
CA GLY A 28 19.94 -24.86 -7.08
C GLY A 28 21.29 -25.22 -6.47
N ASP A 29 22.34 -25.23 -7.30
CA ASP A 29 23.71 -25.52 -6.87
C ASP A 29 24.23 -24.47 -5.89
N VAL A 30 23.99 -23.20 -6.20
CA VAL A 30 24.38 -22.07 -5.35
C VAL A 30 23.72 -22.14 -3.97
N LEU A 31 22.44 -22.48 -3.90
CA LEU A 31 21.74 -22.65 -2.63
C LEU A 31 22.19 -23.90 -1.87
N ALA A 32 22.53 -24.98 -2.58
CA ALA A 32 23.09 -26.19 -1.98
C ALA A 32 24.46 -25.92 -1.35
N ASP A 33 25.33 -25.16 -2.02
CA ASP A 33 26.62 -24.73 -1.50
C ASP A 33 26.46 -23.81 -0.28
N LEU A 34 25.54 -22.84 -0.33
CA LEU A 34 25.24 -21.98 0.82
C LEU A 34 24.83 -22.79 2.06
N VAL A 35 23.97 -23.79 1.88
CA VAL A 35 23.51 -24.66 2.98
C VAL A 35 24.59 -25.63 3.44
N SER A 36 25.50 -26.05 2.56
CA SER A 36 26.68 -26.83 2.91
C SER A 36 27.62 -26.04 3.83
N GLN A 37 27.88 -24.77 3.49
CA GLN A 37 28.71 -23.87 4.29
C GLN A 37 28.02 -23.47 5.62
N TYR A 38 26.68 -23.33 5.61
CA TYR A 38 25.88 -22.89 6.76
C TYR A 38 24.66 -23.82 6.98
N PRO A 39 24.84 -24.99 7.63
CA PRO A 39 23.77 -25.99 7.78
C PRO A 39 22.53 -25.46 8.51
N ASP A 40 22.71 -24.52 9.44
CA ASP A 40 21.63 -23.92 10.22
C ASP A 40 20.66 -23.09 9.35
N LEU A 41 21.04 -22.70 8.13
CA LEU A 41 20.14 -22.01 7.19
C LEU A 41 19.13 -22.95 6.54
N LYS A 42 19.41 -24.26 6.44
CA LYS A 42 18.54 -25.24 5.77
C LYS A 42 17.08 -25.16 6.21
N PRO A 43 16.74 -25.20 7.51
CA PRO A 43 15.35 -25.14 7.95
C PRO A 43 14.66 -23.81 7.63
N HIS A 44 15.40 -22.73 7.38
CA HIS A 44 14.86 -21.40 7.07
C HIS A 44 14.62 -21.17 5.57
N LEU A 45 15.39 -21.85 4.71
CA LEU A 45 15.30 -21.71 3.26
C LEU A 45 14.45 -22.82 2.62
N PHE A 46 14.52 -24.04 3.15
CA PHE A 46 13.90 -25.23 2.57
C PHE A 46 12.82 -25.85 3.47
N ASN A 47 11.85 -26.51 2.84
CA ASN A 47 10.92 -27.45 3.46
C ASN A 47 11.02 -28.78 2.71
N GLY A 48 11.72 -29.75 3.30
CA GLY A 48 12.19 -30.93 2.58
C GLY A 48 13.18 -30.54 1.48
N ASP A 49 12.93 -31.00 0.26
CA ASP A 49 13.76 -30.69 -0.92
C ASP A 49 13.28 -29.45 -1.70
N SER A 50 12.20 -28.82 -1.24
CA SER A 50 11.59 -27.66 -1.91
C SER A 50 11.91 -26.35 -1.20
N LEU A 51 12.13 -25.27 -1.97
CA LEU A 51 12.27 -23.93 -1.41
C LEU A 51 10.97 -23.50 -0.74
N ARG A 52 11.06 -22.89 0.45
CA ARG A 52 9.87 -22.39 1.15
C ARG A 52 9.18 -21.30 0.31
N THR A 53 7.84 -21.33 0.27
CA THR A 53 7.03 -20.37 -0.51
C THR A 53 7.30 -18.91 -0.13
N PHE A 54 7.70 -18.65 1.12
CA PHE A 54 8.02 -17.31 1.60
C PHE A 54 9.48 -16.92 1.36
N VAL A 55 10.29 -17.69 0.65
CA VAL A 55 11.67 -17.31 0.31
C VAL A 55 11.69 -17.00 -1.18
N ASN A 56 12.02 -15.75 -1.52
CA ASN A 56 12.19 -15.33 -2.90
C ASN A 56 13.68 -15.12 -3.15
N ILE A 57 14.15 -15.60 -4.30
CA ILE A 57 15.55 -15.48 -4.71
C ILE A 57 15.56 -14.60 -5.95
N PHE A 58 16.45 -13.62 -5.96
CA PHE A 58 16.61 -12.71 -7.07
C PHE A 58 18.00 -12.85 -7.67
N LEU A 59 18.07 -12.92 -8.99
CA LEU A 59 19.28 -12.76 -9.78
C LEU A 59 19.27 -11.34 -10.34
N GLY A 60 20.14 -10.46 -9.86
CA GLY A 60 20.01 -9.03 -10.13
C GLY A 60 18.70 -8.46 -9.59
N GLU A 61 17.81 -7.98 -10.47
CA GLU A 61 16.49 -7.40 -10.14
C GLU A 61 15.30 -8.33 -10.44
N GLU A 62 15.53 -9.53 -10.98
CA GLU A 62 14.47 -10.46 -11.39
C GLU A 62 14.34 -11.63 -10.41
N ASP A 63 13.10 -11.97 -10.03
CA ASP A 63 12.82 -13.14 -9.18
C ASP A 63 12.95 -14.41 -10.02
N VAL A 64 13.73 -15.38 -9.55
CA VAL A 64 14.03 -16.62 -10.27
C VAL A 64 12.79 -17.43 -10.63
N ARG A 65 11.65 -17.18 -9.95
CA ARG A 65 10.36 -17.80 -10.29
C ARG A 65 9.79 -17.36 -11.63
N PHE A 66 10.23 -16.22 -12.16
CA PHE A 66 9.90 -15.76 -13.51
C PHE A 66 10.96 -16.15 -14.55
N LEU A 67 12.05 -16.76 -14.10
CA LEU A 67 13.09 -17.40 -14.92
C LEU A 67 12.85 -18.93 -14.92
N ASP A 68 13.92 -19.72 -14.89
CA ASP A 68 13.89 -21.19 -14.86
C ASP A 68 13.92 -21.77 -13.43
N GLY A 69 13.56 -20.97 -12.41
CA GLY A 69 13.53 -21.42 -11.02
C GLY A 69 14.90 -21.83 -10.50
N LEU A 70 15.01 -23.02 -9.91
CA LEU A 70 16.28 -23.56 -9.41
C LEU A 70 17.27 -23.91 -10.53
N ASP A 71 16.77 -24.18 -11.73
CA ASP A 71 17.59 -24.52 -12.90
C ASP A 71 18.11 -23.26 -13.62
N THR A 72 17.77 -22.05 -13.14
CA THR A 72 18.27 -20.80 -13.70
C THR A 72 19.80 -20.78 -13.64
N PRO A 73 20.50 -20.56 -14.79
CA PRO A 73 21.95 -20.55 -14.83
C PRO A 73 22.52 -19.32 -14.11
N VAL A 74 23.69 -19.48 -13.49
CA VAL A 74 24.39 -18.44 -12.73
C VAL A 74 25.81 -18.29 -13.26
N GLU A 75 26.21 -17.07 -13.58
CA GLU A 75 27.56 -16.77 -14.05
C GLU A 75 28.51 -16.32 -12.92
N SER A 76 29.80 -16.47 -13.17
CA SER A 76 30.82 -15.93 -12.26
C SER A 76 30.78 -14.41 -12.26
N GLY A 77 30.36 -13.82 -11.13
CA GLY A 77 30.20 -12.38 -10.97
C GLY A 77 28.77 -11.97 -10.61
N ASP A 78 27.82 -12.91 -10.73
CA ASP A 78 26.44 -12.66 -10.39
C ASP A 78 26.23 -12.40 -8.91
N ALA A 79 25.31 -11.48 -8.64
CA ALA A 79 24.92 -11.08 -7.30
C ALA A 79 23.47 -11.54 -7.05
N LEU A 80 23.33 -12.58 -6.23
CA LEU A 80 22.04 -13.11 -5.81
C LEU A 80 21.56 -12.39 -4.55
N ARG A 81 20.25 -12.31 -4.37
CA ARG A 81 19.63 -11.77 -3.15
C ARG A 81 18.54 -12.70 -2.63
N ILE A 82 18.61 -13.00 -1.33
CA ILE A 82 17.53 -13.68 -0.62
C ILE A 82 16.61 -12.61 -0.03
N ILE A 83 15.35 -12.60 -0.47
CA ILE A 83 14.31 -11.74 0.09
C ILE A 83 13.29 -12.63 0.80
N PRO A 84 13.26 -12.63 2.14
CA PRO A 84 12.25 -13.37 2.86
C PRO A 84 10.93 -12.60 2.75
N SER A 85 9.92 -13.24 2.18
CA SER A 85 8.52 -12.84 2.21
C SER A 85 7.95 -13.03 3.61
N ILE A 86 8.51 -12.33 4.59
CA ILE A 86 7.87 -12.18 5.88
C ILE A 86 6.69 -11.23 5.63
N ALA A 87 5.48 -11.81 5.56
CA ALA A 87 4.25 -11.09 5.81
C ALA A 87 4.37 -10.47 7.22
N GLY A 88 4.87 -9.24 7.30
CA GLY A 88 5.25 -8.65 8.57
C GLY A 88 6.35 -7.61 8.52
N GLY A 89 6.90 -7.29 7.34
CA GLY A 89 7.53 -6.00 7.13
C GLY A 89 6.48 -4.89 7.26
N ALA A 90 6.12 -4.52 8.48
CA ALA A 90 5.79 -3.14 8.80
C ALA A 90 7.05 -2.33 8.49
N SER A 91 7.38 -2.16 7.22
CA SER A 91 8.15 -1.02 6.82
C SER A 91 7.21 0.16 7.07
N SER A 92 7.28 0.68 8.30
CA SER A 92 6.94 2.06 8.64
C SER A 92 7.76 3.06 7.81
N ALA A 93 8.64 2.57 6.93
CA ALA A 93 9.24 3.34 5.87
C ALA A 93 8.14 4.01 5.03
N PRO A 94 8.14 5.35 4.99
CA PRO A 94 7.14 6.09 4.24
C PRO A 94 7.20 5.72 2.76
N ARG A 95 6.02 5.65 2.13
CA ARG A 95 5.91 5.33 0.71
C ARG A 95 5.76 6.60 -0.10
N ARG A 96 6.10 6.53 -1.38
CA ARG A 96 5.88 7.63 -2.32
C ARG A 96 4.39 7.70 -2.64
N VAL A 97 3.71 8.72 -2.11
CA VAL A 97 2.27 8.94 -2.29
C VAL A 97 2.05 10.20 -3.14
N ASP A 98 1.23 10.06 -4.18
CA ASP A 98 0.84 11.19 -5.04
C ASP A 98 -0.30 11.98 -4.39
N GLN A 99 0.04 13.09 -3.73
CA GLN A 99 -0.94 13.96 -3.08
C GLN A 99 -1.87 14.65 -4.06
N SER A 100 -1.43 14.90 -5.30
CA SER A 100 -2.29 15.50 -6.33
C SER A 100 -3.47 14.59 -6.65
N GLY A 101 -3.21 13.28 -6.78
CA GLY A 101 -4.27 12.29 -6.97
C GLY A 101 -5.29 12.25 -5.82
N LEU A 102 -4.81 12.35 -4.57
CA LEU A 102 -5.67 12.41 -3.38
C LEU A 102 -6.52 13.69 -3.36
N LYS A 103 -5.92 14.86 -3.62
CA LYS A 103 -6.63 16.15 -3.66
C LYS A 103 -7.67 16.20 -4.79
N VAL A 104 -7.40 15.58 -5.93
CA VAL A 104 -8.38 15.42 -7.02
C VAL A 104 -9.61 14.64 -6.54
N GLY A 105 -9.40 13.52 -5.83
CA GLY A 105 -10.50 12.74 -5.26
C GLY A 105 -11.34 13.54 -4.26
N GLN A 106 -10.71 14.40 -3.45
CA GLN A 106 -11.39 15.29 -2.52
C GLN A 106 -12.19 16.38 -3.23
N ALA A 107 -11.60 17.05 -4.23
CA ALA A 107 -12.30 18.03 -5.05
C ALA A 107 -13.52 17.42 -5.76
N ALA A 108 -13.34 16.24 -6.37
CA ALA A 108 -14.43 15.50 -7.01
C ALA A 108 -15.54 15.15 -6.00
N THR A 109 -15.18 14.70 -4.80
CA THR A 109 -16.14 14.42 -3.71
C THR A 109 -16.95 15.66 -3.35
N ILE A 110 -16.30 16.81 -3.13
CA ILE A 110 -16.99 18.06 -2.76
C ILE A 110 -17.96 18.46 -3.87
N VAL A 111 -17.51 18.49 -5.12
CA VAL A 111 -18.33 18.87 -6.28
C VAL A 111 -19.52 17.93 -6.46
N LEU A 112 -19.31 16.61 -6.37
CA LEU A 112 -20.37 15.63 -6.56
C LEU A 112 -21.40 15.66 -5.42
N LEU A 113 -20.98 15.88 -4.18
CA LEU A 113 -21.92 15.99 -3.05
C LEU A 113 -22.73 17.30 -3.08
N LEU A 114 -22.12 18.41 -3.50
CA LEU A 114 -22.85 19.65 -3.75
C LEU A 114 -23.88 19.49 -4.87
N ALA A 115 -23.47 18.84 -5.98
CA ALA A 115 -24.40 18.51 -7.06
C ALA A 115 -25.50 17.56 -6.59
N ALA A 116 -25.18 16.56 -5.76
CA ALA A 116 -26.16 15.66 -5.17
C ALA A 116 -27.20 16.42 -4.34
N PHE A 117 -26.78 17.38 -3.52
CA PHE A 117 -27.67 18.23 -2.74
C PHE A 117 -28.59 19.09 -3.62
N VAL A 118 -28.03 19.80 -4.60
CA VAL A 118 -28.80 20.67 -5.51
C VAL A 118 -29.79 19.88 -6.35
N LEU A 119 -29.39 18.70 -6.84
CA LEU A 119 -30.23 17.81 -7.65
C LEU A 119 -31.13 16.91 -6.80
N ASN A 120 -31.06 17.00 -5.47
CA ASN A 120 -31.73 16.13 -4.51
C ASN A 120 -31.58 14.62 -4.85
N SER A 121 -30.38 14.19 -5.23
CA SER A 121 -30.11 12.86 -5.77
C SER A 121 -29.36 11.97 -4.78
N TRP A 122 -30.08 11.05 -4.13
CA TRP A 122 -29.49 10.04 -3.24
C TRP A 122 -28.53 9.08 -3.98
N LEU A 123 -28.75 8.86 -5.28
CA LEU A 123 -27.89 8.03 -6.12
C LEU A 123 -26.50 8.61 -6.27
N LEU A 124 -26.37 9.94 -6.38
CA LEU A 124 -25.06 10.60 -6.43
C LEU A 124 -24.33 10.47 -5.08
N VAL A 125 -25.06 10.60 -3.96
CA VAL A 125 -24.48 10.37 -2.62
C VAL A 125 -23.96 8.93 -2.48
N LEU A 126 -24.76 7.96 -2.93
CA LEU A 126 -24.35 6.55 -2.95
C LEU A 126 -23.13 6.31 -3.84
N PHE A 127 -23.10 6.90 -5.04
CA PHE A 127 -21.95 6.82 -5.94
C PHE A 127 -20.68 7.34 -5.28
N VAL A 128 -20.74 8.50 -4.61
CA VAL A 128 -19.60 9.06 -3.86
C VAL A 128 -19.17 8.11 -2.75
N GLY A 129 -20.11 7.56 -1.98
CA GLY A 129 -19.81 6.61 -0.91
C GLY A 129 -19.11 5.34 -1.43
N VAL A 130 -19.58 4.77 -2.54
CA VAL A 130 -18.97 3.61 -3.19
C VAL A 130 -17.58 3.97 -3.76
N ALA A 131 -17.43 5.14 -4.37
CA ALA A 131 -16.14 5.60 -4.88
C ALA A 131 -15.09 5.73 -3.77
N GLN A 132 -15.48 6.26 -2.61
CA GLN A 132 -14.62 6.35 -1.43
C GLN A 132 -14.29 4.98 -0.84
N LEU A 133 -15.26 4.06 -0.81
CA LEU A 133 -15.03 2.68 -0.37
C LEU A 133 -14.01 1.96 -1.26
N LEU A 134 -14.16 2.06 -2.58
CA LEU A 134 -13.22 1.51 -3.54
C LEU A 134 -11.81 2.11 -3.38
N GLY A 135 -11.73 3.41 -3.11
CA GLY A 135 -10.47 4.09 -2.79
C GLY A 135 -9.83 3.57 -1.50
N ALA A 136 -10.61 3.36 -0.44
CA ALA A 136 -10.13 2.80 0.83
C ALA A 136 -9.61 1.36 0.69
N LEU A 137 -10.27 0.56 -0.15
CA LEU A 137 -9.88 -0.81 -0.48
C LEU A 137 -8.74 -0.90 -1.52
N GLU A 138 -8.19 0.23 -1.98
CA GLU A 138 -7.12 0.29 -2.98
C GLU A 138 -7.47 -0.39 -4.31
N SER A 139 -8.76 -0.41 -4.64
CA SER A 139 -9.25 -1.03 -5.86
C SER A 139 -8.71 -0.30 -7.10
N GLN A 140 -8.25 -1.09 -8.08
CA GLN A 140 -7.84 -0.56 -9.40
C GLN A 140 -9.01 0.05 -10.17
N ALA A 141 -10.25 -0.31 -9.82
CA ALA A 141 -11.48 0.18 -10.43
C ALA A 141 -12.01 1.49 -9.80
N GLY A 142 -11.30 2.11 -8.85
CA GLY A 142 -11.75 3.33 -8.19
C GLY A 142 -11.98 4.48 -9.18
N PRO A 143 -13.19 5.09 -9.23
CA PRO A 143 -13.56 6.02 -10.30
C PRO A 143 -12.71 7.30 -10.30
N TYR A 144 -12.39 7.84 -9.12
CA TYR A 144 -11.54 9.02 -9.01
C TYR A 144 -10.09 8.75 -9.45
N ARG A 145 -9.57 7.57 -9.10
CA ARG A 145 -8.25 7.12 -9.54
C ARG A 145 -8.21 6.95 -11.05
N LEU A 146 -9.24 6.33 -11.61
CA LEU A 146 -9.39 6.14 -13.05
C LEU A 146 -9.43 7.49 -13.79
N PHE A 147 -10.23 8.42 -13.27
CA PHE A 147 -10.34 9.76 -13.82
C PHE A 147 -9.00 10.51 -13.77
N TYR A 148 -8.30 10.47 -12.64
CA TYR A 148 -6.98 11.09 -12.50
C TYR A 148 -5.97 10.52 -13.50
N HIS A 149 -5.82 9.20 -13.59
CA HIS A 149 -4.80 8.57 -14.43
C HIS A 149 -5.13 8.53 -15.91
N ARG A 150 -6.42 8.42 -16.30
CA ARG A 150 -6.82 8.38 -17.72
C ARG A 150 -7.11 9.74 -18.31
N VAL A 151 -7.52 10.73 -17.51
CA VAL A 151 -8.01 12.02 -18.01
C VAL A 151 -7.07 13.15 -17.63
N LEU A 152 -6.83 13.37 -16.33
CA LEU A 152 -6.15 14.59 -15.85
C LEU A 152 -4.63 14.52 -16.05
N LYS A 153 -4.00 13.42 -15.66
CA LYS A 153 -2.55 13.24 -15.73
C LYS A 153 -2.03 13.22 -17.18
N PRO A 154 -2.63 12.48 -18.13
CA PRO A 154 -2.15 12.47 -19.53
C PRO A 154 -2.36 13.80 -20.26
N ARG A 155 -3.41 14.55 -19.88
CA ARG A 155 -3.68 15.88 -20.45
C ARG A 155 -2.84 17.01 -19.81
N GLY A 156 -2.02 16.70 -18.81
CA GLY A 156 -1.19 17.70 -18.13
C GLY A 156 -1.97 18.74 -17.31
N ILE A 157 -3.26 18.51 -17.04
CA ILE A 157 -4.12 19.46 -16.29
C ILE A 157 -3.67 19.56 -14.84
N VAL A 158 -3.24 18.43 -14.25
CA VAL A 158 -2.76 18.35 -12.87
C VAL A 158 -1.38 17.70 -12.87
N LYS A 159 -0.39 18.39 -12.29
CA LYS A 159 0.97 17.83 -12.13
C LYS A 159 1.00 16.89 -10.92
N PRO A 160 1.55 15.66 -11.05
CA PRO A 160 1.75 14.76 -9.92
C PRO A 160 2.65 15.40 -8.86
N ASN A 161 2.25 15.31 -7.59
CA ASN A 161 3.05 15.75 -6.46
C ASN A 161 3.32 14.56 -5.55
N VAL A 162 4.44 13.88 -5.82
CA VAL A 162 4.79 12.64 -5.13
C VAL A 162 5.70 12.98 -3.96
N ILE A 163 5.17 12.84 -2.75
CA ILE A 163 5.92 13.05 -1.52
C ILE A 163 6.02 11.75 -0.72
N LEU A 164 6.91 11.70 0.26
CA LEU A 164 6.96 10.61 1.22
C LEU A 164 5.84 10.79 2.25
N ASP A 165 4.90 9.86 2.26
CA ASP A 165 3.76 9.87 3.18
C ASP A 165 3.29 8.43 3.47
N ASN A 166 2.54 8.26 4.56
CA ASN A 166 1.89 6.99 4.88
C ASN A 166 0.51 6.96 4.20
N PRO A 167 0.20 5.99 3.31
CA PRO A 167 -1.11 5.92 2.65
C PRO A 167 -2.24 5.37 3.55
N GLU A 168 -1.92 4.65 4.63
CA GLU A 168 -2.89 4.00 5.52
C GLU A 168 -3.86 4.99 6.22
N PRO A 169 -3.39 6.11 6.80
CA PRO A 169 -4.27 7.14 7.38
C PRO A 169 -5.23 7.74 6.35
N HIS A 170 -4.78 7.93 5.10
CA HIS A 170 -5.63 8.45 4.01
C HIS A 170 -6.71 7.43 3.62
N ARG A 171 -6.37 6.15 3.55
CA ARG A 171 -7.32 5.05 3.29
C ARG A 171 -8.37 4.95 4.40
N PHE A 172 -7.94 5.08 5.65
CA PHE A 172 -8.84 5.13 6.79
C PHE A 172 -9.82 6.31 6.68
N ALA A 173 -9.33 7.51 6.35
CA ALA A 173 -10.18 8.68 6.14
C ALA A 173 -11.21 8.45 5.02
N MET A 174 -10.81 7.82 3.91
CA MET A 174 -11.73 7.43 2.82
C MET A 174 -12.79 6.42 3.28
N ALA A 175 -12.42 5.43 4.11
CA ALA A 175 -13.36 4.46 4.65
C ALA A 175 -14.42 5.12 5.55
N VAL A 176 -14.01 6.02 6.43
CA VAL A 176 -14.94 6.78 7.29
C VAL A 176 -15.90 7.62 6.44
N GLY A 177 -15.39 8.32 5.42
CA GLY A 177 -16.21 9.07 4.47
C GLY A 177 -17.24 8.18 3.75
N ALA A 178 -16.82 6.98 3.33
CA ALA A 178 -17.69 6.02 2.67
C ALA A 178 -18.84 5.57 3.59
N VAL A 179 -18.55 5.25 4.85
CA VAL A 179 -19.57 4.87 5.84
C VAL A 179 -20.60 5.98 6.01
N PHE A 180 -20.16 7.24 6.14
CA PHE A 180 -21.06 8.38 6.28
C PHE A 180 -21.93 8.59 5.04
N ASN A 181 -21.35 8.57 3.84
CA ASN A 181 -22.10 8.78 2.60
C ASN A 181 -23.04 7.62 2.26
N ILE A 182 -22.64 6.36 2.51
CA ILE A 182 -23.53 5.20 2.31
C ILE A 182 -24.69 5.25 3.32
N GLY A 183 -24.40 5.54 4.60
CA GLY A 183 -25.43 5.74 5.62
C GLY A 183 -26.37 6.91 5.27
N ALA A 184 -25.83 8.01 4.77
CA ALA A 184 -26.62 9.15 4.30
C ALA A 184 -27.52 8.77 3.13
N ALA A 185 -27.00 8.05 2.14
CA ALA A 185 -27.80 7.58 1.00
C ALA A 185 -28.94 6.65 1.45
N LEU A 186 -28.70 5.75 2.39
CA LEU A 186 -29.74 4.90 2.98
C LEU A 186 -30.79 5.72 3.75
N ALA A 187 -30.38 6.74 4.51
CA ALA A 187 -31.30 7.63 5.21
C ALA A 187 -32.15 8.47 4.24
N LEU A 188 -31.57 8.94 3.13
CA LEU A 188 -32.33 9.61 2.07
C LEU A 188 -33.32 8.66 1.40
N LEU A 189 -32.94 7.40 1.18
CA LEU A 189 -33.79 6.37 0.58
C LEU A 189 -35.00 6.01 1.46
N THR A 190 -34.83 5.99 2.79
CA THR A 190 -35.93 5.70 3.74
C THR A 190 -36.78 6.92 4.07
N GLY A 191 -36.50 8.08 3.47
CA GLY A 191 -37.26 9.33 3.66
C GLY A 191 -36.78 10.21 4.83
N ALA A 192 -35.75 9.79 5.57
CA ALA A 192 -35.11 10.57 6.64
C ALA A 192 -34.20 11.68 6.07
N SER A 193 -34.81 12.59 5.29
CA SER A 193 -34.11 13.58 4.46
C SER A 193 -33.19 14.50 5.26
N LEU A 194 -33.65 14.95 6.44
CA LEU A 194 -32.85 15.81 7.31
C LEU A 194 -31.57 15.12 7.78
N VAL A 195 -31.67 13.84 8.18
CA VAL A 195 -30.53 13.05 8.67
C VAL A 195 -29.56 12.78 7.52
N GLY A 196 -30.07 12.36 6.36
CA GLY A 196 -29.25 12.12 5.18
C GLY A 196 -28.46 13.35 4.75
N TRP A 197 -29.12 14.50 4.60
CA TRP A 197 -28.43 15.73 4.21
C TRP A 197 -27.50 16.27 5.29
N ALA A 198 -27.85 16.13 6.58
CA ALA A 198 -26.94 16.51 7.67
C ALA A 198 -25.62 15.73 7.61
N LEU A 199 -25.69 14.40 7.39
CA LEU A 199 -24.50 13.56 7.23
C LEU A 199 -23.66 13.97 6.00
N VAL A 200 -24.31 14.27 4.87
CA VAL A 200 -23.61 14.77 3.66
C VAL A 200 -22.89 16.08 3.94
N TRP A 201 -23.54 17.03 4.62
CA TRP A 201 -22.93 18.32 4.95
C TRP A 201 -21.74 18.18 5.89
N VAL A 202 -21.79 17.25 6.85
CA VAL A 202 -20.63 16.92 7.70
C VAL A 202 -19.44 16.48 6.83
N VAL A 203 -19.66 15.58 5.86
CA VAL A 203 -18.60 15.12 4.96
C VAL A 203 -18.07 16.26 4.08
N ILE A 204 -18.94 17.11 3.53
CA ILE A 204 -18.53 18.28 2.72
C ILE A 204 -17.65 19.21 3.54
N VAL A 205 -18.04 19.54 4.78
CA VAL A 205 -17.26 20.43 5.66
C VAL A 205 -15.89 19.84 5.96
N LEU A 206 -15.81 18.56 6.33
CA LEU A 206 -14.54 17.88 6.61
C LEU A 206 -13.64 17.76 5.38
N ALA A 207 -14.21 17.50 4.20
CA ALA A 207 -13.47 17.46 2.95
C ALA A 207 -12.91 18.84 2.58
N ASN A 208 -13.71 19.90 2.76
CA ASN A 208 -13.30 21.28 2.48
C ASN A 208 -12.21 21.76 3.45
N LEU A 209 -12.32 21.39 4.74
CA LEU A 209 -11.32 21.65 5.76
C LEU A 209 -9.96 21.07 5.37
N ASN A 210 -9.93 19.83 4.88
CA ASN A 210 -8.69 19.24 4.39
C ASN A 210 -8.18 19.89 3.10
N PHE A 211 -9.06 20.25 2.18
CA PHE A 211 -8.67 20.83 0.90
C PHE A 211 -7.99 22.20 1.06
N TRP A 212 -8.53 23.07 1.94
CA TRP A 212 -8.01 24.43 2.14
C TRP A 212 -6.98 24.54 3.26
N LEU A 213 -7.21 23.89 4.40
CA LEU A 213 -6.35 24.01 5.58
C LEU A 213 -5.34 22.86 5.71
N ASN A 214 -5.33 21.91 4.76
CA ASN A 214 -4.51 20.69 4.80
C ASN A 214 -4.68 19.89 6.12
N PHE A 215 -5.84 20.03 6.79
CA PHE A 215 -6.16 19.31 8.01
C PHE A 215 -7.14 18.15 7.73
N CYS A 216 -6.65 16.92 7.83
CA CYS A 216 -7.45 15.72 7.68
C CYS A 216 -7.83 15.14 9.05
N LEU A 217 -9.09 15.33 9.47
CA LEU A 217 -9.59 14.76 10.72
C LEU A 217 -9.48 13.22 10.76
N GLY A 218 -9.69 12.56 9.61
CA GLY A 218 -9.55 11.10 9.51
C GLY A 218 -8.11 10.62 9.77
N CYS A 219 -7.12 11.28 9.15
CA CYS A 219 -5.71 10.95 9.42
C CYS A 219 -5.33 11.23 10.87
N TRP A 220 -5.81 12.35 11.43
CA TRP A 220 -5.58 12.68 12.84
C TRP A 220 -6.16 11.60 13.76
N LEU A 221 -7.40 11.16 13.52
CA LEU A 221 -8.04 10.10 14.31
C LEU A 221 -7.26 8.80 14.20
N TYR A 222 -6.81 8.41 13.01
CA TYR A 222 -5.95 7.24 12.80
C TYR A 222 -4.69 7.32 13.71
N TYR A 223 -4.02 8.46 13.74
CA TYR A 223 -2.83 8.64 14.58
C TYR A 223 -3.14 8.65 16.08
N GLN A 224 -4.34 9.07 16.49
CA GLN A 224 -4.77 8.92 17.89
C GLN A 224 -4.99 7.44 18.25
N LEU A 225 -5.59 6.66 17.36
CA LEU A 225 -5.77 5.21 17.56
C LEU A 225 -4.41 4.48 17.63
N HIS A 226 -3.43 4.92 16.84
CA HIS A 226 -2.05 4.44 16.94
C HIS A 226 -1.44 4.75 18.33
N LYS A 227 -1.60 5.98 18.82
CA LYS A 227 -1.13 6.38 20.17
C LYS A 227 -1.77 5.56 21.29
N LEU A 228 -3.03 5.13 21.11
CA LEU A 228 -3.74 4.27 22.04
C LEU A 228 -3.35 2.78 21.95
N GLY A 229 -2.46 2.41 21.02
CA GLY A 229 -1.98 1.03 20.87
C GLY A 229 -3.00 0.06 20.29
N ILE A 230 -4.02 0.55 19.59
CA ILE A 230 -5.07 -0.30 19.01
C ILE A 230 -4.49 -1.12 17.85
N ARG A 231 -4.71 -2.43 17.88
CA ARG A 231 -4.26 -3.36 16.82
C ARG A 231 -4.81 -2.91 15.45
N GLY A 232 -3.93 -2.83 14.46
CA GLY A 232 -4.24 -2.39 13.09
C GLY A 232 -3.83 -0.95 12.76
N PHE A 233 -3.52 -0.12 13.77
CA PHE A 233 -3.08 1.27 13.58
C PHE A 233 -1.58 1.39 13.88
N GLY A 234 -0.73 0.92 12.96
CA GLY A 234 0.71 0.75 13.20
C GLY A 234 1.62 1.91 12.80
N HIS A 235 1.10 2.97 12.18
CA HIS A 235 1.91 4.01 11.54
C HIS A 235 1.86 5.34 12.31
N ALA A 236 3.04 5.90 12.60
CA ALA A 236 3.19 7.22 13.23
C ALA A 236 3.25 8.35 12.18
N PRO A 237 2.96 9.61 12.55
CA PRO A 237 3.19 10.75 11.68
C PRO A 237 4.67 10.85 11.31
N LEU A 238 4.96 11.21 10.06
CA LEU A 238 6.33 11.47 9.63
C LEU A 238 6.80 12.81 10.22
N PRO A 239 8.07 12.92 10.65
CA PRO A 239 8.65 14.20 10.99
C PRO A 239 8.62 15.09 9.75
N GLN A 240 7.87 16.19 9.83
CA GLN A 240 7.87 17.22 8.80
C GLN A 240 9.24 17.87 8.81
N GLY A 241 10.02 17.66 7.74
CA GLY A 241 11.30 18.34 7.52
C GLY A 241 11.11 19.82 7.21
#